data_AF-A0AAW9CJV5-F1
#
_entry.id   AF-A0AAW9CJV5-F1
#
_cell.length_a   1.000
_cell.length_b   1.000
_cell.length_c   1.000
_cell.angle_alpha   90.00
_cell.angle_beta   90.00
_cell.angle_gamma   90.00
#
_symmetry.space_group_name_H-M   'P 1'
#
loop_
_entity.id
_entity.type
_entity.pdbx_description
1 polymer ?
#
loop_
_entity_poly.entity_id
_entity_poly.type
_entity_poly.pdbx_seq_one_letter_code
_entity_poly.pdbx_strand_id
1 'polypeptide(L)' 'METKRKIPTVSVEWLENAAADLEVSANASRETWALLGLSHRYSENIGRAHAMRHAARMKLDYDRRMFLRTVGLKV' A
#
# COMPACT_ATOMS: atom_id res chain seq x y z
N MET A 1 18.93 17.98 20.47
CA MET A 1 17.53 17.52 20.64
C MET A 1 17.18 16.66 19.45
N GLU A 2 17.27 15.34 19.57
CA GLU A 2 16.76 14.43 18.53
C GLU A 2 15.23 14.54 18.54
N THR A 3 14.67 15.09 17.47
CA THR A 3 13.25 14.96 17.18
C THR A 3 12.98 13.45 17.07
N LYS A 4 12.34 12.87 18.10
CA LYS A 4 11.71 11.55 17.99
C LYS A 4 10.75 11.64 16.80
N ARG A 5 11.22 11.28 15.60
CA ARG A 5 10.38 11.19 14.40
C ARG A 5 9.23 10.28 14.81
N LYS A 6 8.02 10.83 14.95
CA LYS A 6 6.81 10.03 15.18
C LYS A 6 6.75 9.08 14.00
N ILE A 7 7.10 7.82 14.25
CA ILE A 7 6.97 6.78 13.25
C ILE A 7 5.47 6.76 12.91
N PRO A 8 5.08 6.94 11.65
CA PRO A 8 3.67 6.91 11.28
C PRO A 8 3.05 5.63 11.82
N THR A 9 1.94 5.76 12.55
CA THR A 9 1.19 4.61 13.00
C THR A 9 0.57 3.98 11.77
N VAL A 10 0.98 2.75 11.43
CA VAL A 10 0.35 1.97 10.37
C VAL A 10 -0.90 1.31 10.96
N SER A 11 -1.93 2.12 11.16
CA SER A 11 -3.21 1.66 11.67
C SER A 11 -3.94 0.81 10.63
N VAL A 12 -4.88 -0.01 11.10
CA VAL A 12 -5.77 -0.80 10.24
C VAL A 12 -6.54 0.12 9.30
N GLU A 13 -7.16 1.17 9.84
CA GLU A 13 -7.91 2.15 9.05
C GLU A 13 -7.04 2.83 7.99
N TRP A 14 -5.81 3.23 8.33
CA TRP A 14 -4.90 3.82 7.35
C TRP A 14 -4.58 2.85 6.21
N LEU A 15 -4.35 1.57 6.52
CA LEU A 15 -4.07 0.55 5.50
C LEU A 15 -5.26 0.26 4.60
N GLU A 16 -6.46 0.20 5.16
CA GLU A 16 -7.68 -0.06 4.41
C GLU A 16 -8.02 1.10 3.48
N ASN A 17 -7.90 2.33 3.96
CA ASN A 17 -8.10 3.53 3.16
C ASN A 17 -7.04 3.64 2.06
N ALA A 18 -5.76 3.47 2.39
CA ALA A 18 -4.67 3.50 1.41
C ALA A 18 -4.83 2.41 0.33
N ALA A 19 -5.31 1.21 0.70
CA ALA A 19 -5.59 0.15 -0.26
C ALA A 19 -6.75 0.53 -1.21
N ALA A 20 -7.84 1.08 -0.66
CA ALA A 20 -8.99 1.50 -1.45
C ALA A 20 -8.62 2.63 -2.43
N ASP A 21 -7.91 3.65 -1.97
CA ASP A 21 -7.45 4.76 -2.81
C ASP A 21 -6.56 4.25 -3.95
N LEU A 22 -5.67 3.30 -3.65
CA LEU A 22 -4.78 2.71 -4.63
C LEU A 22 -5.53 1.88 -5.69
N GLU A 23 -6.54 1.11 -5.29
CA GLU A 23 -7.41 0.36 -6.20
C GLU A 23 -8.21 1.29 -7.12
N VAL A 24 -8.79 2.35 -6.56
CA VAL A 24 -9.54 3.36 -7.33
C VAL A 24 -8.62 4.05 -8.34
N SER A 25 -7.45 4.50 -7.90
CA SER A 25 -6.46 5.15 -8.76
C SER A 25 -5.95 4.23 -9.87
N ALA A 26 -5.68 2.95 -9.55
CA ALA A 26 -5.25 1.96 -10.52
C ALA A 26 -6.33 1.69 -11.58
N ASN A 27 -7.59 1.57 -11.17
CA ASN A 27 -8.71 1.38 -12.08
C ASN A 27 -8.90 2.59 -12.99
N ALA A 28 -8.85 3.82 -12.45
CA ALA A 28 -8.96 5.05 -13.23
C ALA A 28 -7.83 5.21 -14.26
N SER A 29 -6.63 4.72 -13.93
CA SER A 29 -5.44 4.84 -14.80
C SER A 29 -5.29 3.68 -15.80
N ARG A 30 -6.13 2.65 -15.70
CA ARG A 30 -5.94 1.36 -16.40
C ARG A 30 -5.86 1.53 -17.92
N GLU A 31 -6.79 2.27 -18.52
CA GLU A 31 -6.84 2.47 -19.97
C GLU A 31 -5.63 3.27 -20.46
N THR A 32 -5.29 4.35 -19.76
CA THR A 32 -4.10 5.16 -20.06
C THR A 32 -2.82 4.32 -20.01
N TRP A 33 -2.65 3.48 -18.99
CA TRP A 33 -1.49 2.59 -18.92
C TRP A 33 -1.50 1.52 -20.00
N ALA A 34 -2.67 1.00 -20.41
CA ALA A 34 -2.75 0.07 -21.53
C ALA A 34 -2.28 0.72 -22.85
N LEU A 35 -2.73 1.94 -23.14
CA LEU A 35 -2.31 2.68 -24.33
C LEU A 35 -0.81 2.98 -24.35
N LEU A 36 -0.21 3.22 -23.18
CA LEU A 36 1.23 3.48 -23.03
C LEU A 36 2.09 2.21 -22.95
N GLY A 37 1.51 1.01 -23.07
CA GLY A 37 2.25 -0.25 -22.89
C GLY A 37 2.71 -0.52 -21.45
N LEU A 38 2.11 0.15 -20.48
CA LEU A 38 2.43 0.10 -19.05
C LEU A 38 1.40 -0.73 -18.24
N SER A 39 0.70 -1.67 -18.87
CA SER A 39 -0.36 -2.47 -18.22
C SER A 39 0.10 -3.18 -16.93
N HIS A 40 1.39 -3.52 -16.81
CA HIS A 40 1.96 -4.11 -15.59
C HIS A 40 1.73 -3.24 -14.34
N ARG A 41 1.69 -1.91 -14.49
CA ARG A 41 1.43 -0.97 -13.38
C ARG A 41 0.09 -1.22 -12.72
N TYR A 42 -0.91 -1.67 -13.46
CA TYR A 42 -2.20 -2.04 -12.88
C TYR A 42 -2.02 -3.18 -11.89
N SER A 43 -1.42 -4.29 -12.33
CA SER A 43 -1.16 -5.46 -11.50
C SER A 43 -0.29 -5.14 -10.28
N GLU A 44 0.73 -4.30 -10.44
CA GLU A 44 1.56 -3.84 -9.32
C GLU A 44 0.77 -3.07 -8.27
N ASN A 45 -0.07 -2.12 -8.68
CA ASN A 45 -0.85 -1.32 -7.73
C ASN A 45 -1.93 -2.16 -7.04
N ILE A 46 -2.59 -3.07 -7.75
CA ILE A 46 -3.54 -4.02 -7.15
C ILE A 46 -2.82 -4.96 -6.17
N GLY A 47 -1.63 -5.47 -6.51
CA GLY A 47 -0.82 -6.30 -5.61
C GLY A 47 -0.43 -5.57 -4.33
N ARG A 48 -0.08 -4.28 -4.43
CA ARG A 48 0.22 -3.42 -3.27
C ARG A 48 -1.01 -3.18 -2.38
N ALA A 49 -2.16 -2.92 -2.97
CA ALA A 49 -3.41 -2.74 -2.22
C ALA A 49 -3.79 -4.03 -1.47
N HIS A 50 -3.65 -5.18 -2.13
CA HIS A 50 -3.86 -6.48 -1.48
C HIS A 50 -2.88 -6.70 -0.31
N ALA A 51 -1.61 -6.34 -0.47
CA ALA A 51 -0.63 -6.43 0.61
C ALA A 51 -1.01 -5.51 1.79
N MET A 52 -1.49 -4.30 1.55
CA MET A 52 -2.00 -3.39 2.60
C MET A 52 -3.19 -4.00 3.35
N ARG A 53 -4.17 -4.58 2.64
CA ARG A 53 -5.30 -5.30 3.27
C ARG A 53 -4.85 -6.54 4.04
N HIS A 54 -3.78 -7.21 3.59
CA HIS A 54 -3.20 -8.32 4.33
C HIS A 54 -2.54 -7.83 5.63
N ALA A 55 -1.77 -6.74 5.57
CA ALA A 55 -1.19 -6.12 6.76
C ALA A 55 -2.28 -5.66 7.75
N ALA A 56 -3.41 -5.13 7.27
CA ALA A 56 -4.51 -4.67 8.11
C ALA A 56 -5.08 -5.77 9.01
N ARG A 57 -5.00 -7.03 8.58
CA ARG A 57 -5.44 -8.21 9.36
C ARG A 57 -4.45 -8.65 10.44
N MET A 58 -3.22 -8.13 10.43
CA MET A 58 -2.23 -8.47 11.46
C MET A 58 -2.56 -7.71 12.76
N LYS A 59 -2.30 -8.34 13.91
CA LYS A 59 -2.66 -7.79 15.22
C LYS A 59 -1.72 -6.68 15.70
N LEU A 60 -0.42 -6.83 15.44
CA LEU A 60 0.61 -5.94 15.96
C LEU A 60 1.08 -4.95 14.88
N ASP A 61 1.19 -3.67 15.24
CA ASP A 61 1.73 -2.61 14.38
C ASP A 61 3.15 -2.94 13.88
N TYR A 62 3.96 -3.61 14.72
CA TYR A 62 5.29 -4.08 14.35
C TYR A 62 5.23 -5.05 13.16
N ASP A 63 4.35 -6.05 13.22
CA ASP A 63 4.21 -7.07 12.18
C ASP A 63 3.73 -6.44 10.86
N ARG A 64 2.78 -5.48 10.94
CA ARG A 64 2.31 -4.73 9.76
C ARG A 64 3.46 -4.03 9.05
N ARG A 65 4.28 -3.28 9.80
CA ARG A 65 5.42 -2.56 9.23
C ARG A 65 6.48 -3.51 8.67
N MET A 66 6.77 -4.58 9.39
CA MET A 66 7.77 -5.57 8.95
C MET A 66 7.31 -6.23 7.64
N PHE A 67 6.07 -6.68 7.58
CA PHE A 67 5.49 -7.26 6.36
C PHE A 67 5.49 -6.28 5.19
N LEU A 68 5.05 -5.04 5.40
CA LEU A 68 5.02 -4.04 4.32
C LEU A 68 6.42 -3.78 3.76
N ARG A 69 7.45 -3.77 4.62
CA ARG A 69 8.85 -3.65 4.17
C ARG A 69 9.31 -4.86 3.36
N THR A 70 8.94 -6.09 3.74
CA THR A 70 9.36 -7.29 2.99
C THR A 70 8.74 -7.34 1.60
N VAL A 71 7.53 -6.80 1.42
CA VAL A 71 6.88 -6.67 0.09
C VAL A 71 7.33 -5.42 -0.67
N GLY A 72 8.31 -4.66 -0.15
CA GLY A 72 8.88 -3.48 -0.81
C GLY A 72 8.06 -2.20 -0.67
N LEU A 73 7.02 -2.20 0.18
CA LEU A 73 6.25 -1.00 0.52
C LEU A 73 6.97 -0.21 1.63
N LYS A 74 7.34 1.03 1.31
CA LYS A 74 7.95 1.94 2.29
C LYS A 74 6.84 2.56 3.16
N VAL A 75 6.81 2.15 4.42
CA VAL A 75 5.97 2.68 5.51
C VAL A 75 6.81 3.17 6.69
#